data_AF-A0A398DI10-F1
#
_entry.id   AF-A0A398DI10-F1
#
_cell.length_a   1.000
_cell.length_b   1.000
_cell.length_c   1.000
_cell.angle_alpha   90.00
_cell.angle_beta   90.00
_cell.angle_gamma   90.00
#
_symmetry.space_group_name_H-M   'P 1'
#
loop_
_entity.id
_entity.type
_entity.pdbx_description
1 polymer ?
#
loop_
_entity_poly.entity_id
_entity_poly.type
_entity_poly.pdbx_seq_one_letter_code
_entity_poly.pdbx_strand_id
1 'polypeptide(L)'
;MESEYNPIKIFSGNANQPLAEKVASYLGIPLGQAEVGRFPDGEIKLRISENVRGLNVYVIQPTNAPADNLLELLILLDALKRASAASITAIIPFFGYARQDRKVRSREPISAKLVANLITVAGADRVVAIDLHAAQIQGFFDIPADNLTAMVQFAQYIK
;
A
#
# COMPACT_ATOMS: atom_id res chain seq x y z
N MET A 1 -5.14 -32.90 2.14
CA MET A 1 -4.14 -31.85 2.41
C MET A 1 -4.84 -30.52 2.21
N GLU A 2 -5.56 -30.08 3.24
CA GLU A 2 -6.16 -28.74 3.29
C GLU A 2 -5.00 -27.73 3.34
N SER A 3 -5.03 -26.72 2.48
CA SER A 3 -3.85 -25.91 2.17
C SER A 3 -3.25 -25.26 3.41
N GLU A 4 -1.95 -25.44 3.59
CA GLU A 4 -1.07 -24.88 4.64
C GLU A 4 -0.94 -23.34 4.60
N TYR A 5 -1.85 -22.65 3.90
CA TYR A 5 -1.82 -21.22 3.66
C TYR A 5 -2.93 -20.51 4.43
N ASN A 6 -2.55 -19.51 5.21
CA ASN A 6 -3.52 -18.60 5.84
C ASN A 6 -4.41 -17.96 4.76
N PRO A 7 -5.74 -17.89 4.97
CA PRO A 7 -6.65 -17.21 4.05
C PRO A 7 -6.21 -15.76 3.83
N ILE A 8 -6.38 -15.28 2.60
CA ILE A 8 -5.99 -13.93 2.22
C ILE A 8 -7.19 -12.98 2.18
N LYS A 9 -6.94 -11.71 2.47
CA LYS A 9 -7.92 -10.62 2.28
C LYS A 9 -7.26 -9.43 1.59
N ILE A 10 -8.01 -8.76 0.72
CA ILE A 10 -7.56 -7.57 0.01
C ILE A 10 -8.39 -6.39 0.46
N PHE A 11 -7.74 -5.33 0.91
CA PHE A 11 -8.36 -4.05 1.25
C PHE A 11 -7.89 -2.97 0.30
N SER A 12 -8.71 -1.94 0.15
CA SER A 12 -8.39 -0.74 -0.63
C SER A 12 -8.69 0.48 0.20
N GLY A 13 -7.91 1.54 0.04
CA GLY A 13 -8.40 2.88 0.35
C GLY A 13 -9.15 3.47 -0.86
N ASN A 14 -9.35 4.78 -0.82
CA ASN A 14 -10.12 5.57 -1.79
C ASN A 14 -9.32 5.98 -3.03
N ALA A 15 -7.98 5.88 -3.02
CA ALA A 15 -7.15 6.46 -4.07
C ALA A 15 -7.35 5.77 -5.44
N ASN A 16 -7.60 4.45 -5.46
CA ASN A 16 -7.92 3.71 -6.68
C ASN A 16 -8.66 2.40 -6.41
N GLN A 17 -9.88 2.51 -5.90
CA GLN A 17 -10.76 1.36 -5.66
C GLN A 17 -11.02 0.49 -6.92
N PRO A 18 -11.20 1.05 -8.15
CA PRO A 18 -11.41 0.24 -9.34
C PRO A 18 -10.25 -0.72 -9.65
N LEU A 19 -9.00 -0.36 -9.34
CA LEU A 19 -7.86 -1.25 -9.48
C LEU A 19 -7.92 -2.41 -8.48
N ALA A 20 -8.23 -2.11 -7.22
CA ALA A 20 -8.33 -3.13 -6.18
C ALA A 20 -9.45 -4.14 -6.48
N GLU A 21 -10.59 -3.67 -6.96
CA GLU A 21 -11.71 -4.52 -7.40
C GLU A 21 -11.32 -5.44 -8.57
N LYS A 22 -10.56 -4.92 -9.55
CA LYS A 22 -10.05 -5.73 -10.67
C LYS A 22 -9.09 -6.82 -10.18
N VAL A 23 -8.19 -6.50 -9.25
CA VAL A 23 -7.25 -7.47 -8.67
C VAL A 23 -8.00 -8.54 -7.87
N ALA A 24 -8.97 -8.14 -7.04
CA ALA A 24 -9.78 -9.05 -6.24
C ALA A 24 -10.62 -9.99 -7.13
N SER A 25 -11.24 -9.43 -8.18
CA SER A 25 -12.00 -10.18 -9.19
C SER A 25 -11.12 -11.18 -9.95
N TYR A 26 -9.92 -10.77 -10.36
CA TYR A 26 -8.95 -11.67 -11.01
C TYR A 26 -8.57 -12.87 -10.13
N LEU A 27 -8.50 -12.66 -8.81
CA LEU A 27 -8.21 -13.72 -7.83
C LEU A 27 -9.46 -14.50 -7.38
N GLY A 28 -10.65 -14.13 -7.86
CA GLY A 28 -11.91 -14.79 -7.50
C GLY A 28 -12.32 -14.59 -6.03
N ILE A 29 -11.85 -13.53 -5.37
CA ILE A 29 -12.19 -13.21 -3.98
C ILE A 29 -12.87 -11.84 -3.88
N PRO A 30 -13.81 -11.63 -2.94
CA PRO A 30 -14.39 -10.31 -2.72
C PRO A 30 -13.37 -9.38 -2.06
N LEU A 31 -13.50 -8.09 -2.35
CA LEU A 31 -12.78 -7.05 -1.61
C LEU A 31 -13.22 -7.08 -0.13
N GLY A 32 -12.27 -6.88 0.76
CA GLY A 32 -12.50 -6.78 2.19
C GLY A 32 -13.35 -5.55 2.54
N GLN A 33 -14.17 -5.70 3.57
CA GLN A 33 -15.10 -4.70 4.05
C GLN A 33 -14.37 -3.73 4.98
N ALA A 34 -14.12 -2.52 4.48
CA ALA A 34 -13.63 -1.40 5.26
C ALA A 34 -14.48 -0.17 4.96
N GLU A 35 -14.89 0.53 6.02
CA GLU A 35 -15.49 1.86 5.93
C GLU A 35 -14.37 2.88 5.94
N VAL A 36 -14.14 3.56 4.82
CA VAL A 36 -13.10 4.59 4.68
C VAL A 36 -13.77 5.90 4.28
N GLY A 37 -13.91 6.81 5.23
CA GLY A 37 -14.60 8.08 5.05
C GLY A 37 -13.93 9.21 5.81
N ARG A 38 -14.70 10.24 6.15
CA ARG A 38 -14.22 11.41 6.89
C ARG A 38 -15.15 11.80 8.02
N PHE A 39 -14.57 12.36 9.08
CA PHE A 39 -15.29 13.13 10.07
C PHE A 39 -15.69 14.51 9.51
N PRO A 40 -16.65 15.22 10.14
CA PRO A 40 -17.11 16.54 9.66
C PRO A 40 -16.02 17.61 9.56
N ASP A 41 -14.94 17.49 10.33
CA ASP A 41 -13.76 18.37 10.31
C ASP A 41 -12.73 17.99 9.23
N GLY A 42 -12.95 16.89 8.51
CA GLY A 42 -12.12 16.41 7.42
C GLY A 42 -11.11 15.33 7.79
N GLU A 43 -10.98 14.97 9.07
CA GLU A 43 -10.12 13.86 9.50
C GLU A 43 -10.57 12.53 8.90
N ILE A 44 -9.63 11.65 8.58
CA ILE A 44 -9.93 10.33 8.01
C ILE A 44 -10.55 9.45 9.09
N LYS A 45 -11.72 8.90 8.81
CA LYS A 45 -12.40 7.91 9.65
C LYS A 45 -12.33 6.56 8.97
N LEU A 46 -11.72 5.59 9.66
CA LEU A 46 -11.55 4.24 9.13
C LEU A 46 -12.04 3.17 10.10
N ARG A 47 -12.73 2.15 9.59
CA ARG A 47 -13.12 0.95 10.34
C ARG A 47 -13.02 -0.28 9.46
N ILE A 48 -12.33 -1.33 9.94
CA ILE A 48 -12.40 -2.66 9.35
C ILE A 48 -13.67 -3.36 9.86
N SER A 49 -14.54 -3.78 8.95
CA SER A 49 -15.89 -4.29 9.26
C SER A 49 -15.98 -5.82 9.26
N GLU A 50 -14.84 -6.51 9.15
CA GLU A 50 -14.75 -7.97 9.18
C GLU A 50 -13.55 -8.47 10.00
N ASN A 51 -13.55 -9.76 10.35
CA ASN A 51 -12.47 -10.36 11.12
C ASN A 51 -11.24 -10.63 10.22
N VAL A 52 -10.11 -10.03 10.58
CA VAL A 52 -8.81 -10.19 9.91
C VAL A 52 -7.76 -10.89 10.76
N ARG A 53 -8.11 -11.35 11.97
CA ARG A 53 -7.18 -11.95 12.92
C ARG A 53 -6.53 -13.20 12.31
N GLY A 54 -5.18 -13.22 12.30
CA GLY A 54 -4.41 -14.34 11.78
C GLY A 54 -4.42 -14.48 10.26
N LEU A 55 -5.05 -13.55 9.52
CA LEU A 55 -5.10 -13.57 8.06
C LEU A 55 -3.92 -12.83 7.45
N ASN A 56 -3.56 -13.22 6.22
CA ASN A 56 -2.61 -12.46 5.40
C ASN A 56 -3.39 -11.39 4.63
N VAL A 57 -3.12 -10.13 4.92
CA VAL A 57 -3.86 -9.01 4.35
C VAL A 57 -3.00 -8.21 3.37
N TYR A 58 -3.63 -7.81 2.27
CA TYR A 58 -3.00 -7.03 1.21
C TYR A 58 -3.76 -5.71 1.07
N VAL A 59 -3.05 -4.59 1.11
CA VAL A 59 -3.64 -3.25 1.01
C VAL A 59 -3.22 -2.62 -0.29
N ILE A 60 -4.17 -2.37 -1.19
CA ILE A 60 -3.92 -1.70 -2.46
C ILE A 60 -4.26 -0.22 -2.28
N GLN A 61 -3.23 0.63 -2.25
CA GLN A 61 -3.43 2.08 -2.09
C GLN A 61 -2.27 2.86 -2.73
N PRO A 62 -2.51 3.49 -3.89
CA PRO A 62 -1.63 4.53 -4.41
C PRO A 62 -1.47 5.69 -3.42
N THR A 63 -0.30 6.34 -3.43
CA THR A 63 0.01 7.49 -2.56
C THR A 63 0.18 8.78 -3.38
N ASN A 64 -0.53 8.89 -4.51
CA ASN A 64 -0.61 10.12 -5.29
C ASN A 64 -1.32 11.24 -4.51
N ALA A 65 -1.21 12.47 -4.98
CA ALA A 65 -1.94 13.60 -4.40
C ALA A 65 -3.46 13.34 -4.41
N PRO A 66 -4.20 13.79 -3.37
CA PRO A 66 -3.72 14.56 -2.20
C PRO A 66 -2.90 13.74 -1.19
N ALA A 67 -2.17 14.41 -0.30
CA ALA A 67 -1.33 13.76 0.73
C ALA A 67 -2.13 12.82 1.64
N ASP A 68 -3.43 13.07 1.78
CA ASP A 68 -4.40 12.24 2.49
C ASP A 68 -4.38 10.77 2.04
N ASN A 69 -4.06 10.46 0.78
CA ASN A 69 -3.97 9.07 0.31
C ASN A 69 -2.86 8.29 1.04
N LEU A 70 -1.75 8.96 1.36
CA LEU A 70 -0.70 8.39 2.20
C LEU A 70 -1.20 8.23 3.64
N LEU A 71 -1.83 9.25 4.22
CA LEU A 71 -2.33 9.17 5.59
C LEU A 71 -3.39 8.06 5.75
N GLU A 72 -4.26 7.91 4.76
CA GLU A 72 -5.26 6.85 4.70
C GLU A 72 -4.61 5.46 4.66
N LEU A 73 -3.56 5.26 3.85
CA LEU A 73 -2.77 4.03 3.87
C LEU A 73 -2.23 3.74 5.27
N LEU A 74 -1.59 4.73 5.92
CA LEU A 74 -0.99 4.55 7.24
C LEU A 74 -2.04 4.15 8.30
N ILE A 75 -3.21 4.79 8.28
CA ILE A 75 -4.32 4.48 9.20
C ILE A 75 -4.88 3.08 8.92
N LEU A 76 -4.98 2.68 7.65
CA LEU A 76 -5.47 1.34 7.27
C LEU A 76 -4.50 0.25 7.74
N LEU A 77 -3.19 0.46 7.56
CA LEU A 77 -2.15 -0.44 8.07
C LEU A 77 -2.18 -0.57 9.60
N ASP A 78 -2.29 0.55 10.33
CA ASP A 78 -2.39 0.55 11.80
C ASP A 78 -3.64 -0.20 12.27
N ALA A 79 -4.80 0.01 11.62
CA ALA A 79 -6.04 -0.69 11.94
C ALA A 79 -5.92 -2.21 11.76
N LEU A 80 -5.33 -2.67 10.66
CA LEU A 80 -5.09 -4.09 10.41
C LEU A 80 -4.11 -4.71 11.41
N LYS A 81 -3.04 -3.98 11.76
CA LYS A 81 -2.05 -4.41 12.76
C LYS A 81 -2.70 -4.60 14.13
N ARG A 82 -3.50 -3.62 14.58
CA ARG A 82 -4.23 -3.68 15.85
C ARG A 82 -5.31 -4.75 15.85
N ALA A 83 -5.91 -5.03 14.69
CA ALA A 83 -6.84 -6.13 14.49
C ALA A 83 -6.16 -7.52 14.45
N SER A 84 -4.84 -7.59 14.68
CA SER A 84 -4.05 -8.82 14.76
C SER A 84 -4.00 -9.62 13.46
N ALA A 85 -3.92 -8.95 12.31
CA ALA A 85 -3.55 -9.61 11.06
C ALA A 85 -2.22 -10.36 11.21
N ALA A 86 -2.07 -11.51 10.54
CA ALA A 86 -0.83 -12.30 10.61
C ALA A 86 0.31 -11.64 9.83
N SER A 87 -0.01 -11.02 8.70
CA SER A 87 0.93 -10.25 7.90
C SER A 87 0.20 -9.20 7.06
N ILE A 88 0.83 -8.06 6.82
CA ILE A 88 0.27 -6.92 6.09
C ILE A 88 1.22 -6.55 4.93
N THR A 89 0.78 -6.76 3.69
CA THR A 89 1.52 -6.34 2.50
C THR A 89 0.90 -5.06 1.92
N ALA A 90 1.67 -3.97 1.88
CA ALA A 90 1.25 -2.73 1.24
C ALA A 90 1.60 -2.75 -0.25
N ILE A 91 0.59 -2.81 -1.10
CA ILE A 91 0.69 -2.71 -2.56
C ILE A 91 0.45 -1.25 -2.94
N ILE A 92 1.48 -0.59 -3.45
CA ILE A 92 1.52 0.85 -3.73
C ILE A 92 1.80 1.05 -5.23
N PRO A 93 0.75 1.00 -6.09
CA PRO A 93 0.91 1.12 -7.54
C PRO A 93 1.58 2.43 -8.00
N PHE A 94 1.46 3.49 -7.20
CA PHE A 94 2.18 4.74 -7.39
C PHE A 94 2.74 5.20 -6.05
N PHE A 95 4.06 5.26 -5.94
CA PHE A 95 4.76 5.73 -4.75
C PHE A 95 4.95 7.25 -4.80
N GLY A 96 4.14 7.99 -4.05
CA GLY A 96 4.25 9.43 -3.86
C GLY A 96 5.58 9.82 -3.23
N TYR A 97 5.99 11.08 -3.41
CA TYR A 97 7.26 11.63 -2.91
C TYR A 97 8.54 10.96 -3.45
N ALA A 98 8.43 9.97 -4.35
CA ALA A 98 9.57 9.25 -4.94
C ALA A 98 10.61 10.15 -5.63
N ARG A 99 10.22 11.34 -6.09
CA ARG A 99 11.13 12.32 -6.72
C ARG A 99 12.08 13.02 -5.76
N GLN A 100 11.85 12.92 -4.45
CA GLN A 100 12.70 13.48 -3.41
C GLN A 100 13.39 12.35 -2.63
N ASP A 101 14.19 11.59 -3.38
CA ASP A 101 14.94 10.40 -2.99
C ASP A 101 16.38 10.70 -2.54
N ARG A 102 16.86 11.93 -2.75
CA ARG A 102 18.16 12.42 -2.30
C ARG A 102 18.12 13.91 -2.04
N LYS A 103 19.13 14.42 -1.34
CA LYS A 103 19.35 15.85 -1.19
C LYS A 103 20.03 16.38 -2.45
N VAL A 104 19.35 17.24 -3.19
CA VAL A 104 19.96 17.99 -4.31
C VAL A 104 20.54 19.30 -3.80
N ARG A 105 19.92 19.89 -2.77
CA ARG A 105 20.42 21.10 -2.08
C ARG A 105 20.58 20.85 -0.58
N SER A 106 21.37 21.73 0.07
CA SER A 106 21.48 21.71 1.52
C SER A 106 20.12 21.94 2.18
N ARG A 107 19.88 21.26 3.31
CA ARG A 107 18.65 21.36 4.13
C ARG A 107 17.35 20.85 3.47
N GLU A 108 17.42 20.13 2.35
CA GLU A 108 16.27 19.39 1.83
C GLU A 108 16.03 18.08 2.61
N PRO A 109 14.77 17.64 2.75
CA PRO A 109 14.45 16.31 3.25
C PRO A 109 14.70 15.25 2.18
N ILE A 110 14.73 13.99 2.60
CA ILE A 110 14.61 12.82 1.72
C ILE A 110 13.21 12.23 1.97
N SER A 111 12.20 12.85 1.36
CA SER A 111 10.79 12.52 1.65
C SER A 111 10.44 11.08 1.29
N ALA A 112 11.05 10.50 0.24
CA ALA A 112 10.85 9.10 -0.08
C ALA A 112 11.28 8.16 1.06
N LYS A 113 12.41 8.45 1.75
CA LYS A 113 12.85 7.68 2.93
C LYS A 113 11.93 7.91 4.13
N LEU A 114 11.46 9.13 4.35
CA LEU A 114 10.48 9.41 5.40
C LEU A 114 9.19 8.59 5.18
N VAL A 115 8.66 8.58 3.96
CA VAL A 115 7.44 7.82 3.61
C VAL A 115 7.67 6.32 3.80
N ALA A 116 8.81 5.78 3.38
CA ALA A 116 9.15 4.37 3.60
C ALA A 116 9.19 4.02 5.10
N ASN A 117 9.79 4.88 5.94
CA ASN A 117 9.80 4.70 7.38
C ASN A 117 8.39 4.72 7.98
N LEU A 118 7.55 5.66 7.57
CA LEU A 118 6.17 5.77 8.07
C LEU A 118 5.35 4.51 7.74
N ILE A 119 5.43 4.01 6.51
CA ILE A 119 4.74 2.79 6.07
C ILE A 119 5.20 1.58 6.89
N THR A 120 6.51 1.47 7.11
CA THR A 120 7.10 0.38 7.92
C THR A 120 6.62 0.46 9.37
N VAL A 121 6.66 1.65 9.99
CA VAL A 121 6.23 1.85 11.38
C VAL A 121 4.73 1.62 11.55
N ALA A 122 3.92 2.05 10.59
CA ALA A 122 2.46 1.88 10.61
C ALA A 122 2.05 0.40 10.66
N GLY A 123 2.87 -0.50 10.08
CA GLY A 123 2.67 -1.94 10.23
C GLY A 123 2.82 -2.77 8.96
N ALA A 124 3.35 -2.22 7.87
CA ALA A 124 3.63 -3.05 6.70
C ALA A 124 4.76 -4.04 7.02
N ASP A 125 4.54 -5.32 6.70
CA ASP A 125 5.56 -6.38 6.76
C ASP A 125 6.25 -6.58 5.40
N ARG A 126 5.60 -6.15 4.31
CA ARG A 126 6.14 -6.16 2.95
C ARG A 126 5.57 -4.99 2.15
N VAL A 127 6.34 -4.49 1.18
CA VAL A 127 5.88 -3.49 0.22
C VAL A 127 6.02 -4.02 -1.21
N VAL A 128 5.03 -3.76 -2.05
CA VAL A 128 5.11 -3.96 -3.50
C VAL A 128 4.82 -2.64 -4.18
N ALA A 129 5.75 -2.13 -4.98
CA ALA A 129 5.59 -0.92 -5.78
C ALA A 129 5.70 -1.23 -7.27
N ILE A 130 5.25 -0.29 -8.12
CA ILE A 130 5.37 -0.39 -9.58
C ILE A 130 6.18 0.81 -10.07
N ASP A 131 7.26 0.53 -10.82
CA ASP A 131 8.12 1.51 -11.47
C ASP A 131 8.51 2.69 -10.56
N LEU A 132 9.16 2.39 -9.43
CA LEU A 132 9.73 3.42 -8.55
C LEU A 132 10.60 4.41 -9.34
N HIS A 133 10.48 5.70 -9.02
CA HIS A 133 11.23 6.77 -9.69
C HIS A 133 12.75 6.51 -9.72
N ALA A 134 13.29 5.98 -8.62
CA ALA A 134 14.65 5.49 -8.51
C ALA A 134 14.62 4.10 -7.86
N ALA A 135 15.31 3.14 -8.46
CA ALA A 135 15.33 1.75 -7.96
C ALA A 135 15.89 1.64 -6.53
N GLN A 136 16.78 2.57 -6.13
CA GLN A 136 17.38 2.63 -4.79
C GLN A 136 16.35 2.87 -3.68
N ILE A 137 15.15 3.39 -4.01
CA ILE A 137 14.06 3.55 -3.04
C ILE A 137 13.66 2.20 -2.44
N GLN A 138 13.86 1.08 -3.15
CA GLN A 138 13.67 -0.27 -2.60
C GLN A 138 14.53 -0.48 -1.34
N GLY A 139 15.75 0.06 -1.30
CA GLY A 139 16.64 0.02 -0.15
C GLY A 139 16.31 1.02 0.96
N PHE A 140 15.26 1.83 0.83
CA PHE A 140 14.76 2.66 1.93
C PHE A 140 13.88 1.88 2.90
N PHE A 141 13.37 0.71 2.52
CA PHE A 141 12.60 -0.15 3.39
C PHE A 141 13.53 -1.12 4.13
N ASP A 142 13.33 -1.23 5.44
CA ASP A 142 14.00 -2.23 6.29
C ASP A 142 13.23 -3.57 6.31
N ILE A 143 12.14 -3.64 5.53
CA ILE A 143 11.27 -4.80 5.30
C ILE A 143 11.39 -5.23 3.83
N PRO A 144 11.04 -6.48 3.47
CA PRO A 144 11.00 -6.92 2.07
C PRO A 144 10.20 -5.95 1.21
N ALA A 145 10.82 -5.47 0.13
CA ALA A 145 10.21 -4.56 -0.82
C ALA A 145 10.45 -5.08 -2.24
N ASP A 146 9.38 -5.18 -3.03
CA ASP A 146 9.43 -5.57 -4.44
C ASP A 146 9.10 -4.37 -5.32
N ASN A 147 9.89 -4.12 -6.36
CA ASN A 147 9.63 -3.10 -7.36
C ASN A 147 9.35 -3.78 -8.71
N LEU A 148 8.07 -3.84 -9.09
CA LEU A 148 7.63 -4.42 -10.36
C LEU A 148 7.81 -3.41 -11.49
N THR A 149 7.86 -3.88 -12.74
CA THR A 149 7.90 -3.02 -13.92
C THR A 149 6.75 -3.26 -14.86
N ALA A 150 6.13 -2.17 -15.33
CA ALA A 150 5.11 -2.19 -16.38
C ALA A 150 5.71 -2.08 -17.79
N MET A 151 7.03 -1.97 -17.92
CA MET A 151 7.71 -1.78 -19.21
C MET A 151 7.39 -2.90 -20.20
N VAL A 152 7.25 -4.14 -19.74
CA VAL A 152 6.91 -5.30 -20.60
C VAL A 152 5.53 -5.13 -21.22
N GLN A 153 4.55 -4.66 -20.44
CA GLN A 153 3.16 -4.45 -20.85
C GLN A 153 3.06 -3.29 -21.82
N PHE A 154 3.77 -2.18 -21.57
CA PHE A 154 3.85 -1.07 -22.54
C PHE A 154 4.50 -1.50 -23.86
N ALA A 155 5.59 -2.26 -23.80
CA ALA A 155 6.26 -2.78 -24.99
C ALA A 155 5.36 -3.72 -25.81
N GLN A 156 4.48 -4.49 -25.17
CA GLN A 156 3.50 -5.32 -25.86
C GLN A 156 2.37 -4.50 -26.50
N TYR A 157 1.93 -3.40 -25.87
CA TYR A 157 0.86 -2.55 -26.39
C TYR A 157 1.27 -1.69 -27.58
N ILE A 158 2.52 -1.24 -27.62
CA ILE A 158 3.04 -0.35 -28.68
C ILE A 158 3.40 -1.13 -29.96
N LYS A 159 3.65 -2.45 -29.85
CA LYS A 159 3.89 -3.32 -31.00
C LYS A 159 2.63 -3.53 -31.82
#